data_AF-A0A967NRT3-F1
#
_entry.id   AF-A0A967NRT3-F1
#
_cell.length_a   1.000
_cell.length_b   1.000
_cell.length_c   1.000
_cell.angle_alpha   90.00
_cell.angle_beta   90.00
_cell.angle_gamma   90.00
#
_symmetry.space_group_name_H-M   'P 1'
#
loop_
_entity.id
_entity.type
_entity.pdbx_description
1 polymer ?
#
loop_
_entity_poly.entity_id
_entity_poly.type
_entity_poly.pdbx_seq_one_letter_code
_entity_poly.pdbx_strand_id
1 'polypeptide(L)'
;MKVSLQLQPALAEGDVVTIRIDGEVVATGSVTVYIIKNVYRGTHSLTAAITDEEGTMLKQAGPVTFTMRQHSIQHPKPEEF
;
A
#
# COMPACT_ATOMS: atom_id res chain seq x y z
N MET A 1 -7.12 3.63 0.56
CA MET A 1 -6.41 3.54 -0.74
C MET A 1 -6.49 2.10 -1.23
N LYS A 2 -6.81 1.88 -2.51
CA LYS A 2 -6.79 0.54 -3.13
C LYS A 2 -5.48 0.36 -3.88
N VAL A 3 -4.79 -0.73 -3.61
CA VAL A 3 -3.56 -1.13 -4.30
C VAL A 3 -3.83 -2.46 -4.98
N SER A 4 -3.58 -2.53 -6.29
CA SER A 4 -3.74 -3.75 -7.08
C SER A 4 -2.41 -4.10 -7.73
N LEU A 5 -1.99 -5.34 -7.56
CA LEU A 5 -0.79 -5.89 -8.16
C LEU A 5 -1.18 -6.70 -9.40
N GLN A 6 -0.47 -6.47 -10.49
CA GLN A 6 -0.49 -7.36 -11.65
C GLN A 6 0.76 -8.24 -11.58
N LEU A 7 0.54 -9.54 -11.43
CA LEU A 7 1.57 -10.56 -11.35
C LEU A 7 1.45 -11.49 -12.54
N GLN A 8 2.58 -11.75 -13.19
CA GLN A 8 2.70 -12.75 -14.25
C GLN A 8 3.98 -13.58 -13.98
N PRO A 9 3.86 -14.89 -13.72
CA PRO A 9 2.63 -15.68 -13.51
C PRO A 9 1.83 -15.22 -12.28
N ALA A 10 0.61 -15.74 -12.12
CA ALA A 10 -0.21 -15.47 -10.93
C ALA A 10 0.53 -15.92 -9.65
N LEU A 11 0.16 -15.34 -8.51
CA LEU A 11 0.73 -15.68 -7.21
C LEU A 11 0.58 -17.19 -6.96
N ALA A 12 1.67 -17.87 -6.59
CA ALA A 12 1.63 -19.30 -6.31
C ALA A 12 1.01 -19.57 -4.93
N GLU A 13 0.52 -20.79 -4.73
CA GLU A 13 0.13 -21.25 -3.39
C GLU A 13 1.37 -21.33 -2.50
N GLY A 14 1.32 -20.70 -1.32
CA GLY A 14 2.47 -20.58 -0.40
C GLY A 14 3.17 -19.21 -0.47
N ASP A 15 3.02 -18.48 -1.57
CA ASP A 15 3.58 -17.13 -1.68
C ASP A 15 2.83 -16.13 -0.78
N VAL A 16 3.61 -15.27 -0.14
CA VAL A 16 3.13 -14.15 0.66
C VAL A 16 3.60 -12.85 0.05
N VAL A 17 2.67 -11.98 -0.28
CA VAL A 17 2.93 -10.61 -0.71
C VAL A 17 2.96 -9.71 0.52
N THR A 18 4.05 -8.95 0.66
CA THR A 18 4.27 -7.95 1.68
C THR A 18 4.27 -6.57 1.03
N ILE A 19 3.30 -5.72 1.40
CA ILE A 19 3.23 -4.33 0.95
C ILE A 19 3.87 -3.45 2.01
N ARG A 20 4.81 -2.61 1.55
CA ARG A 20 5.50 -1.63 2.37
C ARG A 20 5.23 -0.21 1.86
N ILE A 21 4.97 0.70 2.78
CA ILE A 21 4.90 2.14 2.50
C ILE A 21 5.98 2.82 3.34
N ASP A 22 6.89 3.54 2.68
CA ASP A 22 8.05 4.21 3.30
C ASP A 22 8.93 3.28 4.16
N GLY A 23 8.95 1.99 3.79
CA GLY A 23 9.68 0.93 4.50
C GLY A 23 8.88 0.23 5.59
N GLU A 24 7.72 0.75 5.99
CA GLU A 24 6.85 0.13 6.99
C GLU A 24 5.89 -0.88 6.34
N VAL A 25 5.75 -2.05 6.94
CA VAL A 25 4.82 -3.08 6.46
C VAL A 25 3.39 -2.69 6.82
N VAL A 26 2.59 -2.38 5.81
CA VAL A 26 1.19 -1.94 5.98
C VAL A 26 0.18 -3.01 5.66
N ALA A 27 0.56 -4.03 4.89
CA ALA A 27 -0.28 -5.17 4.58
C ALA A 27 0.56 -6.39 4.19
N THR A 28 0.07 -7.58 4.54
CA THR A 28 0.65 -8.87 4.15
C THR A 28 -0.46 -9.84 3.80
N GLY A 29 -0.24 -10.71 2.81
CA GLY A 29 -1.15 -11.81 2.51
C GLY A 29 -0.89 -12.45 1.16
N SER A 30 -1.73 -13.40 0.79
CA SER A 30 -1.63 -14.12 -0.49
C SER A 30 -2.64 -13.61 -1.53
N VAL A 31 -2.96 -12.32 -1.48
CA VAL A 31 -3.88 -11.66 -2.43
C VAL A 31 -3.13 -10.64 -3.27
N THR A 32 -3.71 -10.25 -4.40
CA THR A 32 -3.15 -9.22 -5.28
C THR A 32 -3.80 -7.85 -5.09
N VAL A 33 -4.86 -7.76 -4.29
CA VAL A 33 -5.59 -6.53 -4.05
C VAL A 33 -5.63 -6.23 -2.55
N TYR A 34 -5.10 -5.07 -2.18
CA TYR A 34 -5.01 -4.61 -0.80
C TYR A 34 -5.77 -3.31 -0.60
N ILE A 35 -6.50 -3.21 0.52
CA ILE A 35 -7.19 -1.99 0.93
C ILE A 35 -6.45 -1.44 2.15
N ILE A 36 -5.62 -0.43 1.91
CA ILE A 36 -4.82 0.23 2.93
C ILE A 36 -5.64 1.37 3.52
N LYS A 37 -5.90 1.31 4.82
CA LYS A 37 -6.54 2.36 5.61
C LYS A 37 -5.45 3.15 6.34
N ASN A 38 -5.73 4.40 6.73
CA ASN A 38 -4.78 5.23 7.49
C ASN A 38 -3.45 5.59 6.79
N VAL A 39 -3.41 5.70 5.47
CA VAL A 39 -2.29 6.42 4.84
C VAL A 39 -2.40 7.90 5.26
N TYR A 40 -1.29 8.53 5.64
CA TYR A 40 -1.29 9.94 6.04
C TYR A 40 -1.10 10.86 4.83
N ARG A 41 -1.21 12.18 5.04
CA ARG A 41 -0.90 13.15 3.98
C ARG A 41 0.61 13.19 3.76
N GLY A 42 1.03 13.38 2.51
CA GLY A 42 2.45 13.49 2.17
C GLY A 42 2.82 12.70 0.94
N THR A 43 4.12 12.68 0.65
CA THR A 43 4.70 11.83 -0.38
C THR A 43 5.12 10.52 0.26
N HIS A 44 4.62 9.42 -0.31
CA HIS A 44 4.80 8.08 0.20
C HIS A 44 5.42 7.20 -0.89
N SER A 45 6.29 6.27 -0.50
CA SER A 45 6.89 5.30 -1.41
C SER A 45 6.35 3.90 -1.17
N LEU A 46 5.61 3.35 -2.13
CA LEU A 46 5.07 2.00 -2.06
C LEU A 46 6.03 0.99 -2.67
N THR A 47 6.31 -0.08 -1.96
CA THR A 47 7.02 -1.26 -2.45
C THR A 47 6.20 -2.52 -2.14
N ALA A 48 6.29 -3.51 -3.02
CA ALA A 48 5.69 -4.81 -2.79
C ALA A 48 6.75 -5.89 -2.94
N ALA A 49 6.91 -6.74 -1.94
CA ALA A 49 7.80 -7.90 -1.99
C ALA A 49 6.96 -9.17 -1.96
N ILE A 50 7.42 -10.21 -2.66
CA ILE A 50 6.85 -11.55 -2.64
C ILE A 50 7.87 -12.45 -1.97
N THR A 51 7.45 -13.16 -0.95
CA THR A 51 8.23 -14.14 -0.22
C THR A 51 7.58 -15.50 -0.33
N ASP A 52 8.38 -16.53 -0.55
CA ASP A 52 7.94 -17.93 -0.55
C ASP A 52 7.60 -18.41 0.88
N GLU A 53 7.04 -19.63 1.01
CA GLU A 53 6.74 -20.28 2.29
C GLU A 53 8.01 -20.46 3.16
N GLU A 54 9.17 -20.66 2.53
CA GLU A 54 10.47 -20.69 3.23
C GLU A 54 10.95 -19.30 3.71
N GLY A 55 10.21 -18.22 3.43
CA GLY A 55 10.57 -16.85 3.78
C GLY A 55 11.61 -16.23 2.83
N THR A 56 11.91 -16.89 1.72
CA THR A 56 12.83 -16.38 0.70
C THR A 56 12.14 -15.33 -0.17
N MET A 57 12.70 -14.13 -0.29
CA MET A 57 12.16 -13.09 -1.18
C MET A 57 12.38 -13.49 -2.65
N LEU A 58 11.29 -13.82 -3.33
CA LEU A 58 11.31 -14.22 -4.74
C LEU A 58 11.41 -13.01 -5.67
N LYS A 59 10.59 -12.00 -5.41
CA LYS A 59 10.48 -10.80 -6.26
C LYS A 59 10.14 -9.56 -5.45
N GLN A 60 10.51 -8.41 -5.98
CA GLN A 60 10.09 -7.11 -5.46
C GLN A 60 9.64 -6.22 -6.61
N ALA A 61 8.55 -5.49 -6.42
CA ALA A 61 8.01 -4.49 -7.30
C ALA A 61 8.09 -3.09 -6.65
N GLY A 62 8.41 -2.08 -7.45
CA GLY A 62 8.56 -0.70 -6.99
C GLY A 62 10.02 -0.28 -6.78
N PRO A 63 10.27 0.92 -6.21
CA PRO A 63 9.30 1.78 -5.52
C PRO A 63 8.36 2.58 -6.45
N VAL A 64 7.08 2.67 -6.07
CA VAL A 64 6.08 3.55 -6.67
C VAL A 64 5.82 4.71 -5.72
N THR A 65 6.24 5.91 -6.11
CA THR A 65 6.01 7.12 -5.30
C THR A 65 4.65 7.71 -5.62
N PHE A 66 3.84 7.96 -4.60
CA PHE A 66 2.54 8.61 -4.72
C PHE A 66 2.39 9.72 -3.69
N THR A 67 1.60 10.75 -4.01
CA THR A 67 1.33 11.86 -3.08
C THR A 67 -0.11 11.79 -2.64
N MET A 68 -0.34 11.67 -1.33
CA MET A 68 -1.68 11.67 -0.77
C MET A 68 -2.06 13.06 -0.27
N ARG A 69 -3.10 13.62 -0.87
CA ARG A 69 -3.70 14.90 -0.48
C ARG A 69 -4.85 14.64 0.49
N GLN A 70 -4.82 15.28 1.65
CA GLN A 70 -5.99 15.37 2.52
C GLN A 70 -6.76 16.64 2.12
N HIS A 71 -8.01 16.49 1.67
CA HIS A 71 -8.90 17.64 1.57
C HIS A 71 -9.06 18.22 2.98
N SER A 72 -8.58 19.45 3.18
CA SER A 72 -8.82 20.17 4.42
C SER A 72 -10.32 20.43 4.51
N ILE A 73 -10.98 19.90 5.54
CA ILE A 73 -12.31 20.35 5.92
C ILE A 73 -12.16 21.80 6.38
N GLN A 74 -12.48 22.72 5.47
CA GLN A 74 -12.61 24.14 5.75
C GLN A 74 -13.65 24.31 6.86
N HIS A 75 -13.27 25.00 7.95
CA HIS A 75 -14.11 25.24 9.12
C HIS A 75 -15.50 25.78 8.73
N PRO A 76 -16.57 25.36 9.44
CA PRO A 76 -17.91 25.88 9.21
C PRO A 76 -17.99 27.40 9.48
N LYS A 77 -18.85 28.03 8.68
CA LYS A 77 -19.22 29.44 8.55
C LYS A 77 -19.28 30.23 9.89
N PRO A 78 -18.84 31.51 9.94
CA PRO A 78 -18.97 32.34 11.13
C PRO A 78 -20.44 32.50 11.53
N GLU A 79 -20.74 32.29 12.82
CA GLU A 79 -22.03 32.62 13.42
C GLU A 79 -22.23 34.15 13.34
N GLU A 80 -23.33 34.57 12.73
CA GLU A 80 -23.75 35.97 12.63
C GLU A 80 -24.27 36.43 14.01
N PHE A 81 -23.81 37.60 14.45
CA PHE A 81 -24.12 38.25 15.74
C PHE A 81 -25.55 38.80 15.81
#